data_AF-A0A534KIY0-F1
#
_entry.id   AF-A0A534KIY0-F1
#
_cell.length_a   1.000
_cell.length_b   1.000
_cell.length_c   1.000
_cell.angle_alpha   90.00
_cell.angle_beta   90.00
_cell.angle_gamma   90.00
#
_symmetry.space_group_name_H-M   'P 1'
#
loop_
_entity.id
_entity.type
_entity.pdbx_description
1 polymer ?
#
loop_
_entity_poly.entity_id
_entity_poly.type
_entity_poly.pdbx_seq_one_letter_code
_entity_poly.pdbx_strand_id
1 'polypeptide(L)' 'MERPKPTKLRKETREWLTKQTIPNARRIARDLENEGEDVQDLLAAIDELEALLKEGSTKAKP' A
#
# COMPACT_ATOMS: atom_id res chain seq x y z
N MET A 1 18.15 -13.93 0.04
CA MET A 1 17.15 -12.86 -0.11
C MET A 1 17.13 -12.06 1.19
N GLU A 2 17.65 -10.83 1.18
CA GLU A 2 17.52 -9.91 2.32
C GLU A 2 16.05 -9.54 2.49
N ARG A 3 15.51 -9.67 3.71
CA ARG A 3 14.17 -9.16 4.01
C ARG A 3 14.23 -7.64 4.10
N PRO A 4 13.32 -6.90 3.46
CA PRO A 4 13.29 -5.44 3.57
C PRO A 4 13.14 -5.03 5.05
N LYS A 5 13.87 -3.99 5.45
CA LYS A 5 13.78 -3.45 6.81
C LYS A 5 12.40 -2.82 7.00
N PRO A 6 11.71 -3.04 8.13
CA PRO A 6 10.37 -2.50 8.35
C PRO A 6 10.40 -0.98 8.28
N THR A 7 9.55 -0.41 7.43
CA THR A 7 9.43 1.04 7.25
C THR A 7 8.91 1.68 8.53
N LYS A 8 9.75 2.52 9.16
CA LYS A 8 9.37 3.30 10.35
C LYS A 8 8.46 4.46 9.94
N LEU A 9 7.17 4.17 9.81
CA LEU A 9 6.13 5.18 9.59
C LEU A 9 5.47 5.57 10.91
N ARG A 10 5.10 6.85 11.03
CA ARG A 10 4.24 7.31 12.13
C ARG A 10 2.89 6.58 12.05
N LYS A 11 2.29 6.29 13.21
CA LYS A 11 0.99 5.61 13.30
C LYS A 11 -0.09 6.32 12.49
N GLU A 12 -0.17 7.65 12.61
CA GLU A 12 -1.13 8.48 11.86
C GLU A 12 -0.95 8.36 10.34
N THR A 13 0.30 8.43 9.86
CA THR A 13 0.60 8.24 8.43
C THR A 13 0.20 6.85 7.95
N ARG A 14 0.48 5.80 8.73
CA ARG A 14 0.07 4.43 8.42
C ARG A 14 -1.45 4.29 8.35
N GLU A 15 -2.16 4.85 9.33
CA GLU A 15 -3.62 4.83 9.35
C GLU A 15 -4.22 5.60 8.16
N TRP A 16 -3.68 6.76 7.83
CA TRP A 16 -4.13 7.56 6.69
C TRP A 16 -3.94 6.81 5.36
N LEU A 17 -2.74 6.23 5.14
CA LEU A 17 -2.46 5.44 3.94
C LEU A 17 -3.40 4.24 3.80
N THR A 18 -3.63 3.50 4.89
CA THR A 18 -4.52 2.33 4.90
C THR A 18 -5.99 2.70 4.70
N LYS A 19 -6.47 3.79 5.32
CA LYS A 19 -7.90 4.16 5.29
C LYS A 19 -8.30 5.00 4.08
N GLN A 20 -7.37 5.77 3.51
CA GLN A 20 -7.69 6.77 2.49
C GLN A 20 -6.95 6.46 1.18
N THR A 21 -5.62 6.47 1.20
CA THR A 21 -4.81 6.46 -0.03
C THR A 21 -4.93 5.17 -0.80
N ILE A 22 -4.75 4.02 -0.14
CA ILE A 22 -4.82 2.71 -0.81
C ILE A 22 -6.21 2.45 -1.42
N PRO A 23 -7.33 2.64 -0.69
CA PRO A 23 -8.66 2.50 -1.29
C PRO A 23 -8.90 3.43 -2.48
N ASN A 24 -8.45 4.69 -2.39
CA ASN A 24 -8.60 5.65 -3.48
C ASN A 24 -7.76 5.26 -4.70
N ALA A 25 -6.52 4.81 -4.50
CA ALA A 25 -5.65 4.37 -5.57
C ALA A 25 -6.19 3.11 -6.27
N ARG A 26 -6.74 2.14 -5.51
CA ARG A 26 -7.42 0.96 -6.08
C ARG A 26 -8.64 1.35 -6.91
N ARG A 27 -9.41 2.36 -6.48
CA ARG A 27 -10.56 2.86 -7.24
C ARG A 27 -10.11 3.48 -8.57
N ILE A 28 -9.08 4.32 -8.54
CA ILE A 28 -8.52 4.94 -9.76
C ILE A 28 -7.99 3.85 -10.71
N ALA A 29 -7.28 2.85 -10.20
CA ALA A 29 -6.80 1.73 -11.02
C ALA A 29 -7.94 0.98 -11.70
N ARG A 30 -9.06 0.75 -11.01
CA ARG A 30 -10.25 0.15 -11.62
C ARG A 30 -10.88 1.05 -12.69
N ASP A 31 -10.95 2.36 -12.44
CA ASP A 31 -11.49 3.30 -13.41
C ASP A 31 -10.63 3.31 -14.69
N LEU A 32 -9.30 3.30 -14.55
CA LEU A 32 -8.35 3.21 -15.66
C LEU A 32 -8.45 1.88 -16.41
N GLU A 33 -8.55 0.75 -15.70
CA GLU A 33 -8.74 -0.59 -16.29
C GLU A 33 -10.03 -0.65 -17.13
N ASN A 34 -11.12 -0.02 -16.64
CA ASN A 34 -12.38 0.05 -17.38
C ASN A 34 -12.28 0.89 -18.66
N GLU A 35 -11.40 1.90 -18.69
CA GLU A 35 -11.09 2.69 -19.89
C GLU A 35 -10.13 1.95 -20.85
N GLY A 36 -9.66 0.76 -20.47
CA GLY A 36 -8.76 -0.08 -21.29
C GLY A 36 -7.28 0.22 -21.09
N GLU A 37 -6.92 0.98 -20.05
CA GLU A 37 -5.52 1.25 -19.69
C GLU A 37 -4.88 0.03 -19.01
N ASP A 38 -3.57 -0.15 -19.22
CA ASP A 38 -2.80 -1.15 -18.48
C ASP A 38 -2.40 -0.60 -17.11
N VAL A 39 -2.95 -1.22 -16.06
CA VAL A 39 -2.77 -0.79 -14.66
C VAL A 39 -1.91 -1.76 -13.85
N GLN A 40 -1.26 -2.75 -14.47
CA GLN A 40 -0.49 -3.77 -13.73
C GLN A 40 0.57 -3.16 -12.81
N ASP A 41 1.36 -2.22 -13.32
CA ASP A 41 2.42 -1.56 -12.54
C ASP A 41 1.85 -0.74 -11.37
N LEU A 42 0.70 -0.09 -11.57
CA LEU A 42 0.02 0.66 -10.53
C LEU A 42 -0.50 -0.26 -9.42
N LEU A 43 -1.12 -1.39 -9.79
CA LEU A 43 -1.59 -2.39 -8.83
C LEU A 43 -0.43 -3.02 -8.06
N ALA A 44 0.68 -3.35 -8.73
CA ALA A 44 1.88 -3.88 -8.10
C ALA A 44 2.46 -2.91 -7.06
N ALA A 45 2.52 -1.61 -7.39
CA ALA A 45 2.99 -0.58 -6.47
C ALA A 45 2.04 -0.41 -5.25
N ILE A 46 0.72 -0.53 -5.44
CA ILE A 46 -0.26 -0.49 -4.35
C ILE A 46 -0.07 -1.71 -3.43
N ASP A 47 0.13 -2.90 -3.99
CA ASP A 47 0.33 -4.13 -3.22
C ASP A 47 1.65 -4.10 -2.43
N GLU A 48 2.73 -3.58 -3.02
CA GLU A 48 3.99 -3.36 -2.30
C GLU A 48 3.80 -2.38 -1.14
N LEU A 49 3.09 -1.26 -1.36
CA LEU A 49 2.79 -0.30 -0.31
C LEU A 49 1.99 -0.94 0.83
N GLU A 50 0.97 -1.73 0.51
CA GLU A 50 0.21 -2.50 1.50
C GLU A 50 1.09 -3.45 2.31
N ALA A 51 2.05 -4.13 1.67
CA ALA A 51 2.98 -5.03 2.34
C ALA A 51 3.84 -4.27 3.36
N LEU A 52 4.40 -3.11 2.99
CA LEU A 52 5.17 -2.25 3.91
C LEU A 52 4.33 -1.78 5.11
N LEU A 53 3.05 -1.51 4.88
CA LEU A 53 2.09 -1.14 5.93
C LEU A 53 1.58 -2.33 6.76
N LYS A 54 1.78 -3.58 6.34
CA LYS A 54 1.52 -4.77 7.17
C LYS A 54 2.75 -5.12 7.99
N GLU A 55 3.94 -5.10 7.39
CA GLU A 55 5.20 -5.48 8.04
C GLU A 55 5.56 -4.58 9.23
N GLY A 56 5.46 -3.25 9.08
CA GLY A 56 5.75 -2.35 10.21
C GLY A 56 4.70 -2.35 11.34
N SER A 57 3.61 -3.11 11.21
CA SER A 57 2.60 -3.30 12.28
C SER A 57 3.00 -4.44 13.23
N THR A 58 3.84 -5.38 12.75
CA THR A 58 4.20 -6.61 13.49
C THR A 58 5.25 -6.43 14.59
N LYS A 59 5.76 -5.20 14.83
CA LYS A 59 6.74 -4.91 15.90
C LYS A 59 6.19 -4.11 17.08
N ALA A 60 4.88 -3.94 17.20
CA ALA A 60 4.28 -3.24 18.34
C ALA A 60 3.69 -4.22 19.37
N LYS A 61 4.54 -4.93 20.14
CA LYS A 61 4.23 -5.36 21.52
C LYS A 61 5.44 -6.01 22.22
N PRO A 62 5.56 -5.93 23.55
CA PRO A 62 5.29 -4.81 24.48
C PRO A 62 6.57 -4.03 24.83
#